data_AF-A0A8T3NIK3-F1
#
_entry.id   AF-A0A8T3NIK3-F1
#
_cell.length_a   1.000
_cell.length_b   1.000
_cell.length_c   1.000
_cell.angle_alpha   90.00
_cell.angle_beta   90.00
_cell.angle_gamma   90.00
#
_symmetry.space_group_name_H-M   'P 1'
#
loop_
_entity.id
_entity.type
_entity.pdbx_description
1 polymer ?
#
loop_
_entity_poly.entity_id
_entity_poly.type
_entity_poly.pdbx_seq_one_letter_code
_entity_poly.pdbx_strand_id
1 'polypeptide(L)'
;MRIVSLLPSATEILYALGLDEELVGVTHECDYPPRARLKPAVTTSVLGDAGEASLAPTSREIDARVAESRASGEGTYGLNLELLAELRPDLIFTQGLCDVCAVPHGLVRRAVPRLPTKPHVYSLDPAGVGDVLSDVKTVGDATGRQARARVVIADLRARIDEVTLRSAGAPPRRVFCLEWLDPPWTAGHWVPEMVGMAGGYDALGGIGQPSRQTTWEEIARFAPEIVVLMPCGFDLERTLSEFERTPHPAEWSALPAVRADRVYAVDGSAYFNRPGPRLVDGLELLAAIVHPELFDLPDLPDAAQHLS
;
A
#
# COMPACT_ATOMS: atom_id res chain seq x y z
N MET A 1 -18.13 19.11 11.22
CA MET A 1 -18.03 18.12 10.14
C MET A 1 -17.54 16.81 10.74
N ARG A 2 -18.10 15.68 10.33
CA ARG A 2 -17.77 14.33 10.81
C ARG A 2 -17.31 13.48 9.63
N ILE A 3 -16.12 12.92 9.73
CA ILE A 3 -15.45 12.23 8.64
C ILE A 3 -15.26 10.77 9.02
N VAL A 4 -15.57 9.87 8.10
CA VAL A 4 -15.19 8.46 8.19
C VAL A 4 -14.22 8.14 7.07
N SER A 5 -13.14 7.43 7.40
CA SER A 5 -12.17 6.90 6.45
C SER A 5 -12.33 5.39 6.32
N LEU A 6 -12.51 4.90 5.08
CA LEU A 6 -12.65 3.48 4.77
C LEU A 6 -11.39 2.88 4.12
N LEU A 7 -10.24 3.51 4.31
CA LEU A 7 -8.94 3.05 3.85
C LEU A 7 -7.80 3.68 4.68
N PRO A 8 -6.70 2.96 4.96
CA PRO A 8 -5.57 3.50 5.72
C PRO A 8 -4.96 4.76 5.10
N SER A 9 -4.75 4.80 3.78
CA SER A 9 -4.13 5.95 3.10
C SER A 9 -4.90 7.26 3.30
N ALA A 10 -6.23 7.25 3.18
CA ALA A 10 -7.05 8.44 3.43
C ALA A 10 -6.99 8.86 4.90
N THR A 11 -6.90 7.90 5.82
CA THR A 11 -6.69 8.20 7.24
C THR A 11 -5.39 8.98 7.43
N GLU A 12 -4.29 8.52 6.84
CA GLU A 12 -2.99 9.21 6.91
C GLU A 12 -3.05 10.63 6.33
N ILE A 13 -3.74 10.81 5.19
CA ILE A 13 -3.98 12.13 4.60
C ILE A 13 -4.75 13.03 5.57
N LEU A 14 -5.85 12.54 6.16
CA LEU A 14 -6.67 13.32 7.11
C LEU A 14 -5.85 13.78 8.32
N TYR A 15 -5.01 12.90 8.86
CA TYR A 15 -4.08 13.26 9.95
C TYR A 15 -3.04 14.30 9.50
N ALA A 16 -2.45 14.16 8.31
CA ALA A 16 -1.49 15.14 7.77
C ALA A 16 -2.13 16.53 7.57
N LEU A 17 -3.44 16.58 7.31
CA LEU A 17 -4.25 17.79 7.17
C LEU A 17 -4.78 18.35 8.50
N GLY A 18 -4.51 17.68 9.63
CA GLY A 18 -4.92 18.09 10.97
C GLY A 18 -6.43 17.99 11.18
N LEU A 19 -7.04 16.89 10.70
CA LEU A 19 -8.47 16.57 10.80
C LEU A 19 -8.78 15.46 11.82
N ASP A 20 -7.86 15.28 12.75
CA ASP A 20 -7.98 14.35 13.88
C ASP A 20 -9.32 14.37 14.58
N GLU A 21 -9.81 15.54 14.97
CA GLU A 21 -11.02 15.70 15.76
C GLU A 21 -12.28 15.46 14.91
N GLU A 22 -12.21 15.81 13.62
CA GLU A 22 -13.26 15.57 12.65
C GLU A 22 -13.35 14.10 12.21
N LEU A 23 -12.26 13.34 12.32
CA LEU A 23 -12.21 11.90 12.02
C LEU A 23 -12.87 11.10 13.15
N VAL A 24 -14.05 10.55 12.86
CA VAL A 24 -14.90 9.85 13.86
C VAL A 24 -14.95 8.34 13.67
N GLY A 25 -14.45 7.81 12.55
CA GLY A 25 -14.36 6.37 12.31
C GLY A 25 -13.35 6.03 11.22
N VAL A 26 -12.73 4.86 11.36
CA VAL A 26 -11.62 4.38 10.51
C VAL A 26 -11.81 2.90 10.14
N THR A 27 -10.93 2.33 9.32
CA THR A 27 -10.88 0.87 9.15
C THR A 27 -10.14 0.20 10.30
N HIS A 28 -10.34 -1.11 10.47
CA HIS A 28 -9.57 -1.91 11.43
C HIS A 28 -8.06 -1.97 11.11
N GLU A 29 -7.67 -1.65 9.88
CA GLU A 29 -6.28 -1.61 9.40
C GLU A 29 -5.61 -0.24 9.58
N CYS A 30 -6.35 0.77 10.06
CA CYS A 30 -5.79 2.10 10.27
C CYS A 30 -4.90 2.12 11.52
N ASP A 31 -3.60 2.00 11.30
CA ASP A 31 -2.57 1.94 12.34
C ASP A 31 -1.68 3.18 12.45
N TYR A 32 -1.75 4.09 11.47
CA TYR A 32 -0.88 5.27 11.39
C TYR A 32 -1.66 6.58 11.23
N PRO A 33 -1.24 7.66 11.93
CA PRO A 33 -0.32 7.63 13.07
C PRO A 33 -0.89 6.75 14.20
N PRO A 34 -0.10 6.29 15.20
CA PRO A 34 -0.55 5.30 16.19
C PRO A 34 -1.89 5.61 16.88
N ARG A 35 -2.22 6.90 17.06
CA ARG A 35 -3.51 7.38 17.58
C ARG A 35 -4.73 7.03 16.71
N ALA A 36 -4.56 6.68 15.44
CA ALA A 36 -5.61 6.19 14.55
C ALA A 36 -6.26 4.91 15.09
N ARG A 37 -5.48 4.05 15.77
CA ARG A 37 -5.98 2.82 16.41
C ARG A 37 -7.01 3.08 17.52
N LEU A 38 -7.06 4.29 18.05
CA LEU A 38 -8.02 4.69 19.08
C LEU A 38 -9.38 5.11 18.50
N LYS A 39 -9.46 5.30 17.19
CA LYS A 39 -10.72 5.65 16.53
C LYS A 39 -11.61 4.41 16.38
N PRO A 40 -12.94 4.54 16.45
CA PRO A 40 -13.85 3.42 16.20
C PRO A 40 -13.62 2.79 14.82
N ALA A 41 -13.38 1.48 14.79
CA ALA A 41 -13.26 0.73 13.54
C ALA A 41 -14.65 0.43 12.97
N VAL A 42 -14.96 0.95 11.79
CA VAL A 42 -16.25 0.75 11.10
C VAL A 42 -16.24 -0.43 10.14
N THR A 43 -15.15 -1.19 10.10
CA THR A 43 -14.96 -2.35 9.22
C THR A 43 -14.41 -3.53 10.01
N THR A 44 -14.58 -4.74 9.47
CA THR A 44 -14.01 -5.97 10.00
C THR A 44 -13.38 -6.79 8.87
N SER A 45 -12.34 -7.55 9.17
CA SER A 45 -11.80 -8.58 8.27
C SER A 45 -12.71 -9.82 8.29
N VAL A 46 -13.05 -10.34 7.12
CA VAL A 46 -13.73 -11.64 6.96
C VAL A 46 -12.72 -12.80 6.92
N LEU A 47 -11.44 -12.51 6.68
CA LEU A 47 -10.37 -13.50 6.53
C LEU A 47 -9.78 -14.00 7.86
N GLY A 48 -10.23 -13.42 8.99
CA GLY A 48 -9.77 -13.70 10.36
C GLY A 48 -8.60 -12.82 10.79
N ASP A 49 -8.35 -12.74 12.11
CA ASP A 49 -7.18 -12.05 12.66
C ASP A 49 -5.91 -12.86 12.39
N ALA A 50 -4.83 -12.16 12.03
CA ALA A 50 -3.55 -12.79 11.70
C ALA A 50 -2.86 -13.45 12.91
N GLY A 51 -3.26 -13.16 14.16
CA GLY A 51 -2.63 -13.73 15.35
C GLY A 51 -1.11 -13.45 15.39
N GLU A 52 -0.35 -14.33 16.04
CA GLU A 52 1.12 -14.30 15.95
C GLU A 52 1.59 -14.56 14.50
N ALA A 53 2.59 -13.83 14.02
CA ALA A 53 3.05 -13.91 12.63
C ALA A 53 3.48 -15.32 12.19
N SER A 54 3.90 -16.18 13.13
CA SER A 54 4.26 -17.59 12.90
C SER A 54 3.04 -18.52 12.72
N LEU A 55 1.89 -18.13 13.28
CA LEU A 55 0.62 -18.87 13.23
C LEU A 55 -0.35 -18.27 12.19
N ALA A 56 -0.03 -17.09 11.66
CA ALA A 56 -0.78 -16.45 10.59
C ALA A 56 -0.85 -17.34 9.33
N PRO A 57 -1.97 -17.30 8.59
CA PRO A 57 -2.11 -18.02 7.32
C PRO A 57 -1.07 -17.53 6.29
N THR A 58 -0.43 -18.46 5.59
CA THR A 58 0.52 -18.19 4.50
C THR A 58 -0.10 -17.41 3.34
N SER A 59 0.72 -16.82 2.48
CA SER A 59 0.29 -16.09 1.29
C SER A 59 -0.55 -16.99 0.38
N ARG A 60 -0.19 -18.27 0.24
CA ARG A 60 -0.97 -19.26 -0.51
C ARG A 60 -2.35 -19.52 0.10
N GLU A 61 -2.43 -19.65 1.42
CA GLU A 61 -3.70 -19.87 2.12
C GLU A 61 -4.60 -18.64 2.06
N ILE A 62 -4.03 -17.43 2.20
CA ILE A 62 -4.75 -16.17 2.04
C ILE A 62 -5.25 -16.03 0.60
N ASP A 63 -4.40 -16.28 -0.41
CA ASP A 63 -4.79 -16.22 -1.83
C ASP A 63 -5.96 -17.15 -2.13
N ALA A 64 -5.92 -18.39 -1.61
CA ALA A 64 -7.02 -19.35 -1.74
C ALA A 64 -8.33 -18.84 -1.11
N ARG A 65 -8.27 -18.26 0.10
CA ARG A 65 -9.45 -17.67 0.78
C ARG A 65 -9.99 -16.45 0.04
N VAL A 66 -9.13 -15.59 -0.48
CA VAL A 66 -9.51 -14.41 -1.27
C VAL A 66 -10.18 -14.85 -2.57
N ALA A 67 -9.63 -15.85 -3.25
CA ALA A 67 -10.22 -16.41 -4.46
C ALA A 67 -11.62 -17.00 -4.18
N GLU A 68 -11.79 -17.72 -3.08
CA GLU A 68 -13.07 -18.26 -2.63
C GLU A 68 -14.10 -17.16 -2.33
N SER A 69 -13.71 -16.15 -1.55
CA SER A 69 -14.57 -14.99 -1.21
C SER A 69 -15.01 -14.20 -2.45
N ARG A 70 -14.11 -14.04 -3.43
CA ARG A 70 -14.43 -13.42 -4.73
C ARG A 70 -15.42 -14.27 -5.52
N ALA A 71 -15.28 -15.59 -5.50
CA ALA A 71 -16.19 -16.51 -6.18
C ALA A 71 -17.59 -16.55 -5.53
N SER A 72 -17.67 -16.43 -4.19
CA SER A 72 -18.94 -16.35 -3.47
C SER A 72 -19.61 -14.97 -3.53
N GLY A 73 -18.84 -13.93 -3.85
CA GLY A 73 -19.31 -12.54 -3.91
C GLY A 73 -19.51 -11.90 -2.53
N GLU A 74 -18.99 -12.53 -1.48
CA GLU A 74 -19.14 -12.07 -0.09
C GLU A 74 -18.16 -10.94 0.27
N GLY A 75 -17.05 -10.81 -0.47
CA GLY A 75 -16.01 -9.80 -0.23
C GLY A 75 -15.16 -10.10 0.99
N THR A 76 -14.00 -9.45 1.11
CA THR A 76 -13.05 -9.66 2.23
C THR A 76 -13.30 -8.72 3.41
N TYR A 77 -14.16 -7.71 3.23
CA TYR A 77 -14.49 -6.69 4.24
C TYR A 77 -15.96 -6.69 4.63
N GLY A 78 -16.21 -6.62 5.93
CA GLY A 78 -17.49 -6.22 6.51
C GLY A 78 -17.56 -4.71 6.76
N LEU A 79 -18.76 -4.12 6.66
CA LEU A 79 -19.03 -2.73 7.01
C LEU A 79 -20.08 -2.66 8.12
N ASN A 80 -19.75 -2.05 9.24
CA ASN A 80 -20.67 -1.91 10.37
C ASN A 80 -21.64 -0.73 10.13
N LEU A 81 -22.82 -1.05 9.59
CA LEU A 81 -23.83 -0.04 9.25
C LEU A 81 -24.45 0.64 10.47
N GLU A 82 -24.58 -0.08 11.59
CA GLU A 82 -25.14 0.46 12.83
C GLU A 82 -24.19 1.53 13.38
N LEU A 83 -22.90 1.20 13.51
CA LEU A 83 -21.89 2.15 13.95
C LEU A 83 -21.77 3.33 12.97
N LEU A 84 -21.79 3.10 11.65
CA LEU A 84 -21.78 4.21 10.68
C LEU A 84 -23.00 5.15 10.87
N ALA A 85 -24.18 4.60 11.13
CA ALA A 85 -25.37 5.40 11.36
C ALA A 85 -25.27 6.21 12.67
N GLU A 86 -24.74 5.61 13.75
CA GLU A 86 -24.47 6.30 15.02
C GLU A 86 -23.41 7.39 14.88
N LEU A 87 -22.36 7.12 14.11
CA LEU A 87 -21.30 8.08 13.85
C LEU A 87 -21.76 9.22 12.96
N ARG A 88 -22.91 9.17 12.30
CA ARG A 88 -23.50 10.28 11.52
C ARG A 88 -22.47 11.06 10.68
N PRO A 89 -21.71 10.40 9.78
CA PRO A 89 -20.71 11.08 8.96
C PRO A 89 -21.36 12.08 8.01
N ASP A 90 -20.66 13.17 7.76
CA ASP A 90 -20.94 14.12 6.66
C ASP A 90 -20.16 13.71 5.40
N LEU A 91 -18.94 13.19 5.60
CA LEU A 91 -18.03 12.76 4.54
C LEU A 91 -17.56 11.32 4.77
N ILE A 92 -17.43 10.56 3.68
CA ILE A 92 -16.78 9.25 3.65
C ILE A 92 -15.69 9.27 2.58
N PHE A 93 -14.47 8.87 2.94
CA PHE A 93 -13.41 8.57 1.98
C PHE A 93 -13.30 7.06 1.79
N THR A 94 -13.26 6.60 0.54
CA THR A 94 -13.14 5.19 0.13
C THR A 94 -12.14 5.05 -1.01
N GLN A 95 -11.87 3.84 -1.47
CA GLN A 95 -11.23 3.55 -2.76
C GLN A 95 -11.98 2.46 -3.52
N GLY A 96 -11.63 2.31 -4.79
CA GLY A 96 -12.03 1.26 -5.73
C GLY A 96 -10.84 0.63 -6.46
N LEU A 97 -9.60 0.81 -5.97
CA LEU A 97 -8.39 0.23 -6.57
C LEU A 97 -8.30 -1.30 -6.45
N CYS A 98 -8.67 -1.85 -5.30
CA CYS A 98 -8.57 -3.27 -5.03
C CYS A 98 -9.71 -3.71 -4.10
N ASP A 99 -10.55 -4.63 -4.58
CA ASP A 99 -11.66 -5.22 -3.79
C ASP A 99 -11.18 -6.25 -2.74
N VAL A 100 -9.87 -6.46 -2.61
CA VAL A 100 -9.27 -7.43 -1.66
C VAL A 100 -8.70 -6.73 -0.43
N CYS A 101 -8.07 -5.58 -0.62
CA CYS A 101 -7.31 -4.86 0.42
C CYS A 101 -7.98 -3.54 0.83
N ALA A 102 -9.23 -3.32 0.40
CA ALA A 102 -10.07 -2.27 0.93
C ALA A 102 -11.55 -2.63 0.81
N VAL A 103 -12.38 -1.83 1.49
CA VAL A 103 -13.83 -1.93 1.42
C VAL A 103 -14.28 -1.77 -0.04
N PRO A 104 -14.95 -2.79 -0.62
CA PRO A 104 -15.39 -2.70 -2.01
C PRO A 104 -16.33 -1.51 -2.22
N HIS A 105 -16.10 -0.75 -3.29
CA HIS A 105 -16.91 0.44 -3.61
C HIS A 105 -18.41 0.12 -3.72
N GLY A 106 -18.74 -1.09 -4.19
CA GLY A 106 -20.11 -1.60 -4.25
C GLY A 106 -20.81 -1.69 -2.89
N LEU A 107 -20.07 -1.98 -1.82
CA LEU A 107 -20.60 -2.06 -0.45
C LEU A 107 -20.94 -0.66 0.09
N VAL A 108 -20.03 0.30 -0.10
CA VAL A 108 -20.23 1.71 0.28
C VAL A 108 -21.46 2.29 -0.43
N ARG A 109 -21.57 2.07 -1.74
CA ARG A 109 -22.72 2.55 -2.54
C ARG A 109 -24.06 2.00 -2.05
N ARG A 110 -24.10 0.77 -1.52
CA ARG A 110 -25.31 0.16 -0.93
C ARG A 110 -25.59 0.65 0.49
N ALA A 111 -24.54 1.01 1.23
CA ALA A 111 -24.63 1.48 2.61
C ALA A 111 -25.15 2.92 2.71
N VAL A 112 -24.60 3.84 1.91
CA VAL A 112 -24.83 5.29 2.02
C VAL A 112 -26.31 5.69 1.95
N PRO A 113 -27.15 5.16 1.04
CA PRO A 113 -28.58 5.51 0.99
C PRO A 113 -29.37 5.13 2.25
N ARG A 114 -28.85 4.21 3.08
CA ARG A 114 -29.46 3.75 4.33
C ARG A 114 -29.04 4.57 5.53
N LEU A 115 -28.01 5.42 5.40
CA LEU A 115 -27.51 6.24 6.49
C LEU A 115 -28.39 7.49 6.67
N PRO A 116 -28.68 7.91 7.92
CA PRO A 116 -29.53 9.08 8.18
C PRO A 116 -29.01 10.37 7.57
N THR A 117 -27.68 10.57 7.57
CA THR A 117 -27.02 11.79 7.10
C THR A 117 -26.78 11.83 5.60
N LYS A 118 -26.87 10.69 4.90
CA LYS A 118 -26.53 10.54 3.47
C LYS A 118 -25.19 11.24 3.13
N PRO A 119 -24.08 10.80 3.75
CA PRO A 119 -22.79 11.46 3.61
C PRO A 119 -22.36 11.56 2.15
N HIS A 120 -21.58 12.60 1.82
CA HIS A 120 -20.90 12.67 0.54
C HIS A 120 -19.73 11.69 0.52
N VAL A 121 -19.57 10.95 -0.58
CA VAL A 121 -18.53 9.93 -0.72
C VAL A 121 -17.50 10.40 -1.73
N TYR A 122 -16.24 10.39 -1.31
CA TYR A 122 -15.08 10.60 -2.18
C TYR A 122 -14.35 9.27 -2.37
N SER A 123 -14.13 8.88 -3.62
CA SER A 123 -13.27 7.75 -3.97
C SER A 123 -11.88 8.28 -4.32
N LEU A 124 -10.85 7.76 -3.65
CA LEU A 124 -9.45 8.09 -3.88
C LEU A 124 -8.84 6.89 -4.63
N ASP A 125 -8.61 7.06 -5.93
CA ASP A 125 -8.23 5.98 -6.84
C ASP A 125 -6.93 6.29 -7.60
N PRO A 126 -5.80 6.45 -6.88
CA PRO A 126 -4.55 6.84 -7.51
C PRO A 126 -3.97 5.70 -8.35
N ALA A 127 -3.63 5.99 -9.60
CA ALA A 127 -2.94 5.04 -10.47
C ALA A 127 -1.42 5.25 -10.43
N GLY A 128 -0.97 6.48 -10.16
CA GLY A 128 0.46 6.82 -10.02
C GLY A 128 0.76 7.73 -8.84
N VAL A 129 2.04 8.02 -8.63
CA VAL A 129 2.56 8.87 -7.54
C VAL A 129 1.98 10.29 -7.63
N GLY A 130 1.81 10.83 -8.85
CA GLY A 130 1.18 12.13 -9.07
C GLY A 130 -0.29 12.18 -8.64
N ASP A 131 -1.01 11.06 -8.75
CA ASP A 131 -2.41 10.97 -8.33
C ASP A 131 -2.54 10.96 -6.81
N VAL A 132 -1.58 10.36 -6.09
CA VAL A 132 -1.53 10.42 -4.62
C VAL A 132 -1.48 11.87 -4.12
N LEU A 133 -0.67 12.71 -4.76
CA LEU A 133 -0.63 14.14 -4.45
C LEU A 133 -1.97 14.84 -4.79
N SER A 134 -2.64 14.38 -5.85
CA SER A 134 -3.97 14.87 -6.22
C SER A 134 -5.04 14.45 -5.21
N ASP A 135 -4.92 13.28 -4.60
CA ASP A 135 -5.82 12.84 -3.53
C ASP A 135 -5.65 13.68 -2.27
N VAL A 136 -4.42 14.03 -1.90
CA VAL A 136 -4.17 14.99 -0.80
C VAL A 136 -4.88 16.32 -1.07
N LYS A 137 -4.86 16.78 -2.33
CA LYS A 137 -5.59 17.98 -2.75
C LYS A 137 -7.11 17.76 -2.65
N THR A 138 -7.64 16.65 -3.14
CA THR A 138 -9.07 16.30 -3.08
C THR A 138 -9.59 16.30 -1.64
N VAL A 139 -8.88 15.64 -0.71
CA VAL A 139 -9.22 15.66 0.71
C VAL A 139 -9.13 17.08 1.26
N GLY A 140 -8.10 17.84 0.90
CA GLY A 140 -7.95 19.24 1.31
C GLY A 140 -9.11 20.13 0.86
N ASP A 141 -9.58 19.98 -0.37
CA ASP A 141 -10.71 20.73 -0.92
C ASP A 141 -12.03 20.33 -0.25
N ALA A 142 -12.27 19.02 -0.10
CA ALA A 142 -13.47 18.47 0.52
C ALA A 142 -13.65 18.89 1.98
N THR A 143 -12.54 19.15 2.68
CA THR A 143 -12.51 19.40 4.13
C THR A 143 -12.23 20.85 4.50
N GLY A 144 -12.06 21.74 3.51
CA GLY A 144 -11.70 23.14 3.73
C GLY A 144 -10.27 23.34 4.26
N ARG A 145 -9.37 22.39 4.03
CA ARG A 145 -7.96 22.40 4.45
C ARG A 145 -7.00 22.65 3.28
N GLN A 146 -7.41 23.41 2.26
CA GLN A 146 -6.62 23.66 1.04
C GLN A 146 -5.23 24.25 1.32
N ALA A 147 -5.12 25.15 2.30
CA ALA A 147 -3.83 25.75 2.66
C ALA A 147 -2.86 24.71 3.24
N ARG A 148 -3.35 23.84 4.12
CA ARG A 148 -2.54 22.76 4.70
C ARG A 148 -2.19 21.71 3.66
N ALA A 149 -3.13 21.34 2.79
CA ALA A 149 -2.90 20.41 1.69
C ALA A 149 -1.78 20.90 0.75
N ARG A 150 -1.77 22.20 0.40
CA ARG A 150 -0.67 22.78 -0.40
C ARG A 150 0.69 22.65 0.25
N VAL A 151 0.78 22.80 1.59
CA VAL A 151 2.04 22.62 2.32
C VAL A 151 2.49 21.16 2.27
N VAL A 152 1.58 20.22 2.54
CA VAL A 152 1.89 18.78 2.50
C VAL A 152 2.31 18.36 1.09
N ILE A 153 1.60 18.78 0.05
CA ILE A 153 1.93 18.46 -1.35
C ILE A 153 3.29 19.03 -1.75
N ALA A 154 3.61 20.27 -1.34
CA ALA A 154 4.89 20.88 -1.65
C ALA A 154 6.06 20.14 -1.01
N ASP A 155 5.91 19.69 0.24
CA ASP A 155 6.89 18.89 0.96
C ASP A 155 7.12 17.53 0.28
N LEU A 156 6.04 16.78 0.03
CA LEU A 156 6.11 15.48 -0.65
C LEU A 156 6.73 15.60 -2.04
N ARG A 157 6.37 16.64 -2.81
CA ARG A 157 6.92 16.86 -4.15
C ARG A 157 8.41 17.19 -4.11
N ALA A 158 8.86 18.01 -3.16
CA ALA A 158 10.28 18.32 -3.02
C ALA A 158 11.13 17.05 -2.78
N ARG A 159 10.63 16.14 -1.94
CA ARG A 159 11.27 14.84 -1.66
C ARG A 159 11.30 13.91 -2.88
N ILE A 160 10.19 13.81 -3.61
CA ILE A 160 10.12 13.06 -4.88
C ILE A 160 11.11 13.63 -5.91
N ASP A 161 11.15 14.95 -6.05
CA ASP A 161 12.04 15.64 -6.98
C ASP A 161 13.52 15.40 -6.61
N GLU A 162 13.85 15.40 -5.31
CA GLU A 162 15.20 15.09 -4.83
C GLU A 162 15.65 13.69 -5.24
N VAL A 163 14.83 12.66 -4.98
CA VAL A 163 15.12 11.28 -5.38
C VAL A 163 15.31 11.19 -6.89
N THR A 164 14.35 11.72 -7.65
CA THR A 164 14.35 11.65 -9.11
C THR A 164 15.59 12.33 -9.72
N LEU A 165 15.96 13.51 -9.23
CA LEU A 165 17.12 14.26 -9.72
C LEU A 165 18.45 13.57 -9.39
N ARG A 166 18.58 13.01 -8.18
CA ARG A 166 19.78 12.29 -7.76
C ARG A 166 19.95 10.97 -8.54
N SER A 167 18.86 10.29 -8.86
CA SER A 167 18.87 9.04 -9.63
C SER A 167 19.03 9.22 -11.14
N ALA A 168 18.75 10.40 -11.71
CA ALA A 168 18.71 10.63 -13.16
C ALA A 168 20.01 10.29 -13.93
N GLY A 169 21.17 10.31 -13.26
CA GLY A 169 22.47 9.99 -13.85
C GLY A 169 22.97 8.57 -13.55
N ALA A 170 22.23 7.81 -12.75
CA ALA A 170 22.65 6.48 -12.32
C ALA A 170 22.38 5.42 -13.41
N PRO A 171 23.21 4.36 -13.50
CA PRO A 171 22.94 3.27 -14.44
C PRO A 171 21.70 2.49 -14.01
N PRO A 172 20.71 2.25 -14.91
CA PRO A 172 19.46 1.63 -14.52
C PRO A 172 19.66 0.19 -14.04
N ARG A 173 18.98 -0.18 -12.96
CA ARG A 173 18.97 -1.54 -12.40
C ARG A 173 17.66 -2.25 -12.70
N ARG A 174 17.71 -3.52 -13.10
CA ARG A 174 16.48 -4.34 -13.17
C ARG A 174 16.00 -4.66 -11.77
N VAL A 175 14.88 -4.07 -11.36
CA VAL A 175 14.27 -4.27 -10.05
C VAL A 175 12.98 -5.05 -10.24
N PHE A 176 12.79 -6.08 -9.44
CA PHE A 176 11.53 -6.79 -9.38
C PHE A 176 10.91 -6.64 -8.00
N CYS A 177 9.74 -6.02 -7.95
CA CYS A 177 8.99 -5.84 -6.72
C CYS A 177 7.92 -6.93 -6.61
N LEU A 178 8.10 -7.84 -5.65
CA LEU A 178 7.22 -8.97 -5.41
C LEU A 178 6.13 -8.56 -4.42
N GLU A 179 4.93 -8.30 -4.94
CA GLU A 179 3.76 -7.86 -4.15
C GLU A 179 3.03 -9.02 -3.47
N TRP A 180 3.29 -10.25 -3.89
CA TRP A 180 2.81 -11.46 -3.23
C TRP A 180 3.72 -12.63 -3.55
N LEU A 181 4.03 -13.49 -2.57
CA LEU A 181 5.06 -14.51 -2.72
C LEU A 181 4.56 -15.77 -3.43
N ASP A 182 3.38 -16.27 -3.03
CA ASP A 182 2.85 -17.54 -3.52
C ASP A 182 1.31 -17.49 -3.70
N PRO A 183 0.80 -17.60 -4.94
CA PRO A 183 1.57 -17.53 -6.20
C PRO A 183 2.29 -16.18 -6.34
N PRO A 184 3.34 -16.04 -7.17
CA PRO A 184 4.04 -14.77 -7.27
C PRO A 184 3.20 -13.72 -8.01
N TRP A 185 3.11 -12.50 -7.46
CA TRP A 185 2.47 -11.34 -8.10
C TRP A 185 3.47 -10.22 -8.35
N THR A 186 3.34 -9.58 -9.51
CA THR A 186 4.06 -8.34 -9.85
C THR A 186 3.42 -7.16 -9.16
N ALA A 187 4.22 -6.17 -8.80
CA ALA A 187 3.71 -4.87 -8.41
C ALA A 187 3.02 -4.11 -9.56
N GLY A 188 1.94 -3.40 -9.25
CA GLY A 188 1.22 -2.53 -10.17
C GLY A 188 1.15 -1.07 -9.72
N HIS A 189 0.22 -0.33 -10.32
CA HIS A 189 -0.13 1.05 -10.04
C HIS A 189 1.10 1.97 -10.03
N TRP A 190 1.40 2.57 -8.88
CA TRP A 190 2.50 3.52 -8.70
C TRP A 190 3.85 2.85 -8.52
N VAL A 191 3.95 1.57 -8.19
CA VAL A 191 5.24 0.96 -7.83
C VAL A 191 6.22 0.92 -9.01
N PRO A 192 5.82 0.53 -10.24
CA PRO A 192 6.74 0.61 -11.38
C PRO A 192 7.19 2.05 -11.68
N GLU A 193 6.35 3.06 -11.41
CA GLU A 193 6.72 4.47 -11.52
C GLU A 193 7.75 4.86 -10.44
N MET A 194 7.56 4.43 -9.19
CA MET A 194 8.53 4.61 -8.10
C MET A 194 9.88 3.96 -8.43
N VAL A 195 9.88 2.75 -8.99
CA VAL A 195 11.10 2.09 -9.46
C VAL A 195 11.83 2.96 -10.48
N GLY A 196 11.11 3.52 -11.46
CA GLY A 196 11.68 4.44 -12.44
C GLY A 196 12.25 5.72 -11.81
N MET A 197 11.51 6.35 -10.89
CA MET A 197 11.97 7.54 -10.15
C MET A 197 13.22 7.26 -9.32
N ALA A 198 13.32 6.07 -8.73
CA ALA A 198 14.46 5.62 -7.95
C ALA A 198 15.70 5.29 -8.80
N GLY A 199 15.63 5.31 -10.14
CA GLY A 199 16.75 4.95 -11.03
C GLY A 199 16.77 3.46 -11.42
N GLY A 200 15.71 2.72 -11.08
CA GLY A 200 15.52 1.34 -11.50
C GLY A 200 14.69 1.19 -12.78
N TYR A 201 14.41 -0.06 -13.11
CA TYR A 201 13.52 -0.46 -14.19
C TYR A 201 12.80 -1.76 -13.83
N ASP A 202 11.47 -1.74 -13.83
CA ASP A 202 10.58 -2.91 -13.72
C ASP A 202 9.83 -3.09 -15.04
N ALA A 203 10.08 -4.20 -15.74
CA ALA A 203 9.41 -4.52 -17.00
C ALA A 203 8.21 -5.47 -16.84
N LEU A 204 8.02 -6.04 -15.65
CA LEU A 204 6.97 -7.03 -15.40
C LEU A 204 5.71 -6.38 -14.84
N GLY A 205 5.87 -5.33 -14.04
CA GLY A 205 4.81 -4.42 -13.64
C GLY A 205 4.44 -3.41 -14.72
N GLY A 206 3.24 -2.83 -14.61
CA GLY A 206 2.76 -1.77 -15.50
C GLY A 206 2.44 -0.49 -14.75
N ILE A 207 3.02 0.64 -15.15
CA ILE A 207 2.69 1.95 -14.57
C ILE A 207 1.20 2.23 -14.73
N GLY A 208 0.53 2.50 -13.61
CA GLY A 208 -0.92 2.74 -13.56
C GLY A 208 -1.79 1.52 -13.85
N GLN A 209 -1.20 0.33 -14.01
CA GLN A 209 -1.95 -0.91 -14.25
C GLN A 209 -2.05 -1.73 -12.96
N PRO A 210 -3.18 -2.42 -12.70
CA PRO A 210 -3.28 -3.28 -11.53
C PRO A 210 -2.19 -4.35 -11.49
N SER A 211 -1.87 -4.76 -10.27
CA SER A 211 -1.01 -5.90 -9.99
C SER A 211 -1.57 -7.16 -10.65
N ARG A 212 -0.68 -8.01 -11.15
CA ARG A 212 -1.06 -9.27 -11.81
C ARG A 212 -0.28 -10.44 -11.24
N GLN A 213 -0.92 -11.60 -11.24
CA GLN A 213 -0.22 -12.85 -11.03
C GLN A 213 0.78 -13.08 -12.18
N THR A 214 1.98 -13.56 -11.84
CA THR A 214 3.05 -13.92 -12.78
C THR A 214 3.54 -15.35 -12.46
N THR A 215 4.64 -15.76 -13.08
CA THR A 215 5.28 -17.04 -12.83
C THR A 215 6.78 -16.85 -12.55
N TRP A 216 7.36 -17.78 -11.82
CA TRP A 216 8.78 -17.74 -11.50
C TRP A 216 9.68 -17.87 -12.75
N GLU A 217 9.21 -18.54 -13.81
CA GLU A 217 9.89 -18.58 -15.10
C GLU A 217 9.87 -17.21 -15.80
N GLU A 218 8.80 -16.44 -15.68
CA GLU A 218 8.72 -15.07 -16.19
C GLU A 218 9.68 -14.15 -15.43
N ILE A 219 9.69 -14.25 -14.10
CA ILE A 219 10.62 -13.52 -13.22
C ILE A 219 12.09 -13.88 -13.56
N ALA A 220 12.39 -15.17 -13.73
CA ALA A 220 13.73 -15.62 -14.08
C ALA A 220 14.18 -15.11 -15.45
N ARG A 221 13.26 -15.04 -16.43
CA ARG A 221 13.56 -14.47 -17.77
C ARG A 221 13.84 -12.98 -17.72
N PHE A 222 13.15 -12.24 -16.85
CA PHE A 222 13.44 -10.83 -16.61
C PHE A 222 14.81 -10.61 -15.96
N ALA A 223 15.31 -11.61 -15.22
CA ALA A 223 16.63 -11.64 -14.62
C ALA A 223 16.91 -10.41 -13.75
N PRO A 224 16.11 -10.16 -12.69
CA PRO A 224 16.25 -8.99 -11.83
C PRO A 224 17.63 -8.96 -11.15
N GLU A 225 18.21 -7.77 -11.08
CA GLU A 225 19.44 -7.48 -10.31
C GLU A 225 19.13 -7.21 -8.84
N ILE A 226 17.89 -6.81 -8.54
CA ILE A 226 17.40 -6.53 -7.20
C ILE A 226 15.99 -7.11 -7.08
N VAL A 227 15.70 -7.79 -5.97
CA VAL A 227 14.35 -8.23 -5.61
C VAL A 227 13.93 -7.54 -4.33
N VAL A 228 12.74 -6.92 -4.34
CA VAL A 228 12.12 -6.29 -3.17
C VAL A 228 10.85 -7.07 -2.83
N LEU A 229 10.83 -7.72 -1.67
CA LEU A 229 9.67 -8.41 -1.11
C LEU A 229 8.83 -7.39 -0.36
N MET A 230 7.65 -7.08 -0.88
CA MET A 230 6.76 -6.05 -0.32
C MET A 230 5.29 -6.50 -0.28
N PRO A 231 5.01 -7.67 0.33
CA PRO A 231 3.69 -8.26 0.29
C PRO A 231 2.59 -7.32 0.81
N CYS A 232 1.47 -7.28 0.08
CA CYS A 232 0.35 -6.42 0.44
C CYS A 232 -0.24 -6.78 1.81
N GLY A 233 -0.47 -5.76 2.65
CA GLY A 233 -1.02 -5.94 4.00
C GLY A 233 -0.04 -6.50 5.03
N PHE A 234 1.22 -6.77 4.67
CA PHE A 234 2.23 -7.28 5.61
C PHE A 234 3.19 -6.17 6.03
N ASP A 235 3.49 -6.12 7.31
CA ASP A 235 4.65 -5.38 7.83
C ASP A 235 5.95 -6.16 7.58
N LEU A 236 7.09 -5.61 8.01
CA LEU A 236 8.39 -6.25 7.81
C LEU A 236 8.48 -7.60 8.51
N GLU A 237 8.09 -7.70 9.79
CA GLU A 237 8.16 -8.96 10.56
C GLU A 237 7.34 -10.07 9.88
N ARG A 238 6.11 -9.75 9.45
CA ARG A 238 5.26 -10.69 8.73
C ARG A 238 5.86 -11.07 7.38
N THR A 239 6.47 -10.14 6.67
CA THR A 239 7.15 -10.39 5.39
C THR A 239 8.31 -11.38 5.55
N LEU A 240 9.12 -11.21 6.60
CA LEU A 240 10.24 -12.11 6.92
C LEU A 240 9.73 -13.53 7.26
N SER A 241 8.74 -13.61 8.15
CA SER A 241 8.10 -14.88 8.52
C SER A 241 7.50 -15.60 7.31
N GLU A 242 6.84 -14.87 6.41
CA GLU A 242 6.28 -15.45 5.18
C GLU A 242 7.38 -15.97 4.25
N PHE A 243 8.43 -15.19 4.05
CA PHE A 243 9.56 -15.57 3.21
C PHE A 243 10.25 -16.85 3.71
N GLU A 244 10.46 -16.97 5.03
CA GLU A 244 11.05 -18.18 5.63
C GLU A 244 10.17 -19.42 5.45
N ARG A 245 8.84 -19.25 5.51
CA ARG A 245 7.86 -20.34 5.41
C ARG A 245 7.51 -20.71 3.98
N THR A 246 7.76 -19.82 3.01
CA THR A 246 7.43 -20.03 1.60
C THR A 246 8.48 -20.89 0.92
N PRO A 247 8.12 -22.05 0.34
CA PRO A 247 9.05 -22.84 -0.44
C PRO A 247 9.55 -22.07 -1.67
N HIS A 248 10.86 -21.86 -1.75
CA HIS A 248 11.47 -21.22 -2.91
C HIS A 248 11.52 -22.19 -4.10
N PRO A 249 11.04 -21.79 -5.28
CA PRO A 249 11.13 -22.59 -6.50
C PRO A 249 12.57 -22.67 -7.01
N ALA A 250 12.84 -23.60 -7.92
CA ALA A 250 14.19 -23.82 -8.45
C ALA A 250 14.79 -22.57 -9.13
N GLU A 251 13.94 -21.76 -9.75
CA GLU A 251 14.26 -20.50 -10.41
C GLU A 251 14.82 -19.46 -9.44
N TRP A 252 14.39 -19.47 -8.16
CA TRP A 252 14.77 -18.46 -7.16
C TRP A 252 16.29 -18.39 -6.98
N SER A 253 16.93 -19.52 -6.71
CA SER A 253 18.38 -19.62 -6.51
C SER A 253 19.20 -19.28 -7.77
N ALA A 254 18.55 -19.20 -8.94
CA ALA A 254 19.19 -18.83 -10.19
C ALA A 254 19.10 -17.32 -10.49
N LEU A 255 18.27 -16.56 -9.77
CA LEU A 255 18.09 -15.13 -10.01
C LEU A 255 19.41 -14.36 -9.78
N PRO A 256 19.74 -13.37 -10.63
CA PRO A 256 20.92 -12.54 -10.43
C PRO A 256 20.91 -11.83 -9.07
N ALA A 257 19.75 -11.33 -8.63
CA ALA A 257 19.59 -10.70 -7.32
C ALA A 257 19.99 -11.62 -6.16
N VAL A 258 19.53 -12.88 -6.16
CA VAL A 258 19.83 -13.87 -5.11
C VAL A 258 21.32 -14.24 -5.09
N ARG A 259 21.95 -14.35 -6.27
CA ARG A 259 23.38 -14.69 -6.38
C ARG A 259 24.31 -13.52 -6.05
N ALA A 260 23.82 -12.30 -6.21
CA ALA A 260 24.58 -11.07 -6.00
C ALA A 260 24.30 -10.44 -4.64
N ASP A 261 23.59 -11.15 -3.77
CA ASP A 261 23.24 -10.71 -2.44
C ASP A 261 22.42 -9.38 -2.44
N ARG A 262 21.32 -9.36 -3.22
CA ARG A 262 20.45 -8.19 -3.44
C ARG A 262 18.96 -8.49 -3.33
N VAL A 263 18.58 -9.22 -2.29
CA VAL A 263 17.17 -9.44 -1.89
C VAL A 263 16.87 -8.64 -0.62
N TYR A 264 15.78 -7.89 -0.65
CA TYR A 264 15.35 -7.03 0.44
C TYR A 264 13.90 -7.34 0.80
N ALA A 265 13.60 -7.45 2.10
CA ALA A 265 12.23 -7.41 2.62
C ALA A 265 11.93 -6.01 3.12
N VAL A 266 10.69 -5.54 2.92
CA VAL A 266 10.23 -4.23 3.39
C VAL A 266 8.85 -4.33 4.03
N ASP A 267 8.46 -3.32 4.82
CA ASP A 267 7.05 -3.12 5.18
C ASP A 267 6.27 -2.66 3.93
N GLY A 268 5.74 -3.66 3.21
CA GLY A 268 4.95 -3.43 2.01
C GLY A 268 3.68 -2.65 2.34
N SER A 269 3.02 -2.95 3.46
CA SER A 269 1.76 -2.31 3.87
C SER A 269 1.92 -0.80 4.02
N ALA A 270 2.90 -0.33 4.79
CA ALA A 270 3.08 1.08 5.09
C ALA A 270 3.61 1.89 3.89
N TYR A 271 4.62 1.36 3.19
CA TYR A 271 5.45 2.17 2.31
C TYR A 271 5.19 1.95 0.82
N PHE A 272 4.50 0.87 0.44
CA PHE A 272 4.30 0.51 -0.97
C PHE A 272 2.84 0.25 -1.34
N ASN A 273 1.98 -0.12 -0.40
CA ASN A 273 0.62 -0.57 -0.70
C ASN A 273 -0.48 0.40 -0.20
N ARG A 274 -0.11 1.44 0.54
CA ARG A 274 -1.00 2.53 0.99
C ARG A 274 -0.67 3.81 0.23
N PRO A 275 -1.47 4.21 -0.76
CA PRO A 275 -1.18 5.39 -1.58
C PRO A 275 -1.51 6.69 -0.82
N GLY A 276 -0.68 7.03 0.15
CA GLY A 276 -0.77 8.21 0.99
C GLY A 276 0.60 8.89 1.15
N PRO A 277 0.75 9.81 2.12
CA PRO A 277 2.00 10.55 2.30
C PRO A 277 3.25 9.66 2.47
N ARG A 278 3.13 8.54 3.20
CA ARG A 278 4.24 7.61 3.44
C ARG A 278 4.72 6.83 2.22
N LEU A 279 4.00 6.91 1.09
CA LEU A 279 4.48 6.36 -0.18
C LEU A 279 5.80 7.04 -0.62
N VAL A 280 6.00 8.31 -0.25
CA VAL A 280 7.27 9.02 -0.52
C VAL A 280 8.41 8.49 0.35
N ASP A 281 8.12 8.08 1.58
CA ASP A 281 9.09 7.38 2.43
C ASP A 281 9.53 6.05 1.77
N GLY A 282 8.57 5.33 1.16
CA GLY A 282 8.84 4.13 0.37
C GLY A 282 9.68 4.38 -0.90
N LEU A 283 9.49 5.54 -1.55
CA LEU A 283 10.30 5.93 -2.70
C LEU A 283 11.77 6.19 -2.28
N GLU A 284 11.99 6.88 -1.17
CA GLU A 284 13.33 7.12 -0.63
C GLU A 284 14.00 5.81 -0.21
N LEU A 285 13.26 4.91 0.44
CA LEU A 285 13.73 3.58 0.79
C LEU A 285 14.12 2.78 -0.47
N LEU A 286 13.29 2.81 -1.50
CA LEU A 286 13.57 2.15 -2.77
C LEU A 286 14.83 2.73 -3.44
N ALA A 287 15.01 4.05 -3.41
CA ALA A 287 16.20 4.70 -3.95
C ALA A 287 17.48 4.25 -3.23
N ALA A 288 17.45 4.13 -1.90
CA ALA A 288 18.56 3.60 -1.10
C ALA A 288 18.85 2.12 -1.37
N ILE A 289 17.82 1.31 -1.62
CA ILE A 289 17.99 -0.10 -2.03
C ILE A 289 18.61 -0.21 -3.43
N VAL A 290 18.15 0.61 -4.37
CA VAL A 290 18.56 0.55 -5.78
C VAL A 290 19.96 1.14 -6.00
N HIS A 291 20.25 2.25 -5.34
CA HIS A 291 21.51 3.01 -5.43
C HIS A 291 22.04 3.39 -4.04
N PRO A 292 22.54 2.43 -3.24
CA PRO A 292 23.12 2.69 -1.92
C PRO A 292 24.37 3.59 -1.99
N GLU A 293 25.00 3.72 -3.15
CA GLU A 293 26.08 4.67 -3.40
C GLU A 293 25.61 6.13 -3.53
N LEU A 294 24.32 6.35 -3.77
CA LEU A 294 23.72 7.67 -3.94
C LEU A 294 22.86 8.08 -2.76
N PHE A 295 22.27 7.14 -2.01
CA PHE A 295 21.33 7.43 -0.93
C PHE A 295 21.64 6.61 0.32
N ASP A 296 21.51 7.26 1.48
CA ASP A 296 21.48 6.58 2.77
C ASP A 296 20.08 5.99 3.01
N LEU A 297 20.00 4.90 3.77
CA LEU A 297 18.70 4.38 4.21
C LEU A 297 18.00 5.43 5.09
N PRO A 298 16.70 5.70 4.85
CA PRO A 298 15.96 6.64 5.67
C PRO A 298 15.81 6.12 7.10
N ASP A 299 15.69 7.03 8.07
CA ASP A 299 15.48 6.72 9.49
C ASP A 299 14.04 6.24 9.74
N LEU A 300 13.75 5.04 9.24
CA LEU A 300 12.48 4.34 9.34
C LEU A 300 12.73 2.99 10.01
N PRO A 301 12.57 2.89 11.34
CA PRO A 301 12.75 1.63 12.03
C PRO A 301 11.78 0.59 11.47
N ASP A 302 12.27 -0.65 11.34
CA ASP A 302 11.51 -1.80 10.86
C ASP A 302 10.92 -1.62 9.44
N ALA A 303 11.49 -0.73 8.62
CA ALA A 303 11.02 -0.51 7.25
C ALA A 303 11.63 -1.45 6.21
N ALA A 304 12.86 -1.93 6.44
CA ALA A 304 13.55 -2.83 5.52
C ALA A 304 14.60 -3.71 6.20
N GLN A 305 14.83 -4.88 5.60
CA GLN A 305 15.91 -5.79 5.95
C GLN A 305 16.53 -6.38 4.68
N HIS A 306 17.86 -6.37 4.62
CA HIS A 306 18.63 -7.12 3.61
C HIS A 306 18.69 -8.60 4.01
N LEU A 307 18.37 -9.49 3.07
CA LEU A 307 18.16 -10.93 3.33
C LEU A 307 19.30 -11.81 2.85
N SER A 308 19.59 -11.68 1.57
CA SER A 308 20.69 -12.32 0.88
C SER A 308 21.12 -11.31 -0.13
#